data_AF-A0A372F044-F1
#
_entry.id   AF-A0A372F044-F1
#
_cell.length_a   1.000
_cell.length_b   1.000
_cell.length_c   1.000
_cell.angle_alpha   90.00
_cell.angle_beta   90.00
_cell.angle_gamma   90.00
#
_symmetry.space_group_name_H-M   'P 1'
#
loop_
_entity.id
_entity.type
_entity.pdbx_description
1 polymer ?
#
loop_
_entity_poly.entity_id
_entity_poly.type
_entity_poly.pdbx_seq_one_letter_code
_entity_poly.pdbx_strand_id
1 'polypeptide(L)'
;MRFPLFVFQRLFRIRQGIIYVLLIGFCSITVVSKAQQNITFGKGKTTNVTVTSSSNASNQTGIKTLMSSGYLPNKNAAARLLSQATLGTTYADIENVATNGIEKWVDQQLAMPNSFNITNYIQHLHQALADSLRRTNPSKTIANTAVGDYFFDVAWFQGNMTAADLLRWRVALGLSEVFVTSRVSAFDNNPYALSSYYDVLLENSFTNYRSLIEKITYHPSMAVYLTYMNNRATNVDKQTFPDENYAREIMQLFSIGLFQLNLDGD
;
A
#
# COMPACT_ATOMS: atom_id res chain seq x y z
N MET A 1 -40.51 -79.56 -32.66
CA MET A 1 -40.04 -78.22 -33.07
C MET A 1 -39.66 -77.44 -31.83
N ARG A 2 -38.39 -77.03 -31.72
CA ARG A 2 -37.83 -76.27 -30.58
C ARG A 2 -38.28 -74.81 -30.68
N PHE A 3 -39.06 -74.33 -29.72
CA PHE A 3 -39.30 -72.91 -29.53
C PHE A 3 -38.04 -72.23 -28.94
N PRO A 4 -37.66 -71.02 -29.40
CA PRO A 4 -36.38 -70.44 -29.07
C PRO A 4 -36.40 -69.84 -27.65
N LEU A 5 -35.62 -70.43 -26.74
CA LEU A 5 -35.33 -69.93 -25.39
C LEU A 5 -34.70 -68.52 -25.35
N PHE A 6 -34.31 -67.95 -26.50
CA PHE A 6 -33.55 -66.70 -26.60
C PHE A 6 -34.36 -65.44 -26.28
N VAL A 7 -35.70 -65.46 -26.41
CA VAL A 7 -36.52 -64.24 -26.24
C VAL A 7 -36.77 -63.93 -24.75
N PHE A 8 -36.93 -64.96 -23.91
CA PHE A 8 -37.19 -64.78 -22.48
C PHE A 8 -35.95 -64.33 -21.68
N GLN A 9 -34.74 -64.75 -22.07
CA GLN A 9 -33.51 -64.30 -21.41
C GLN A 9 -33.19 -62.81 -21.66
N ARG A 10 -33.58 -62.25 -22.82
CA ARG A 10 -33.37 -60.82 -23.13
C ARG A 10 -34.27 -59.91 -22.28
N LEU A 11 -35.55 -60.27 -22.11
CA LEU A 11 -36.49 -59.50 -21.30
C LEU A 11 -36.10 -59.47 -19.80
N PHE A 12 -35.58 -60.57 -19.27
CA PHE A 12 -35.12 -60.63 -17.87
C PHE A 12 -33.85 -59.80 -17.62
N ARG A 13 -32.89 -59.79 -18.56
CA ARG A 13 -31.69 -58.94 -18.49
C ARG A 13 -32.01 -57.45 -18.58
N ILE A 14 -32.98 -57.05 -19.42
CA ILE A 14 -33.40 -55.65 -19.55
C ILE A 14 -34.08 -55.17 -18.27
N ARG A 15 -34.92 -56.01 -17.65
CA ARG A 15 -35.63 -55.66 -16.40
C ARG A 15 -34.68 -55.53 -15.20
N GLN A 16 -33.66 -56.38 -15.12
CA GLN A 16 -32.58 -56.27 -14.13
C GLN A 16 -31.72 -55.02 -14.36
N GLY A 17 -31.33 -54.73 -15.61
CA GLY A 17 -30.56 -53.54 -15.96
C GLY A 17 -31.27 -52.22 -15.64
N ILE A 18 -32.58 -52.13 -15.86
CA ILE A 18 -33.38 -50.94 -15.50
C ILE A 18 -33.43 -50.73 -13.98
N ILE A 19 -33.52 -51.80 -13.19
CA ILE A 19 -33.47 -51.71 -11.72
C ILE A 19 -32.10 -51.22 -11.27
N TYR A 20 -31.00 -51.77 -11.78
CA TYR A 20 -29.65 -51.31 -11.43
C TYR A 20 -29.39 -49.85 -11.86
N VAL A 21 -29.87 -49.44 -13.05
CA VAL A 21 -29.75 -48.05 -13.52
C VAL A 21 -30.58 -47.09 -12.69
N LEU A 22 -31.79 -47.47 -12.28
CA LEU A 22 -32.61 -46.68 -11.35
C LEU A 22 -31.99 -46.59 -9.95
N LEU A 23 -31.37 -47.67 -9.45
CA LEU A 23 -30.73 -47.71 -8.13
C LEU A 23 -29.42 -46.91 -8.11
N ILE A 24 -28.62 -46.96 -9.17
CA ILE A 24 -27.42 -46.13 -9.34
C ILE A 24 -27.83 -44.66 -9.53
N GLY A 25 -28.91 -44.38 -10.28
CA GLY A 25 -29.47 -43.04 -10.42
C GLY A 25 -29.94 -42.46 -9.08
N PHE A 26 -30.68 -43.24 -8.28
CA PHE A 26 -31.15 -42.83 -6.94
C PHE A 26 -30.00 -42.64 -5.94
N CYS A 27 -28.95 -43.46 -6.01
CA CYS A 27 -27.76 -43.31 -5.18
C CYS A 27 -26.94 -42.08 -5.60
N SER A 28 -26.86 -41.79 -6.91
CA SER A 28 -26.15 -40.61 -7.43
C SER A 28 -26.86 -39.31 -7.06
N ILE A 29 -28.21 -39.28 -7.10
CA ILE A 29 -29.02 -38.10 -6.72
C ILE A 29 -28.94 -37.82 -5.21
N THR A 30 -28.83 -38.85 -4.37
CA THR A 30 -28.67 -38.66 -2.92
C THR A 30 -27.25 -38.27 -2.50
N VAL A 31 -26.22 -38.62 -3.28
CA VAL A 31 -24.83 -38.18 -3.03
C VAL A 31 -24.61 -36.73 -3.44
N VAL A 32 -25.21 -36.24 -4.53
CA VAL A 32 -25.07 -34.83 -4.96
C VAL A 32 -25.74 -33.85 -3.99
N SER A 33 -26.84 -34.24 -3.34
CA SER A 33 -27.53 -33.40 -2.35
C SER A 33 -26.80 -33.30 -0.99
N LYS A 34 -25.78 -34.14 -0.75
CA LYS A 34 -24.93 -34.11 0.45
C LYS A 34 -23.48 -33.69 0.17
N ALA A 35 -23.16 -33.33 -1.07
CA ALA A 35 -21.85 -32.80 -1.42
C ALA A 35 -21.71 -31.36 -0.86
N GLN A 36 -21.01 -31.26 0.27
CA GLN A 36 -20.40 -30.05 0.80
C GLN A 36 -21.38 -28.90 1.13
N GLN A 37 -21.94 -28.92 2.35
CA GLN A 37 -22.55 -27.72 2.90
C GLN A 37 -21.46 -26.68 3.16
N ASN A 38 -21.56 -25.51 2.51
CA ASN A 38 -20.73 -24.37 2.84
C ASN A 38 -21.07 -23.89 4.25
N ILE A 39 -20.30 -24.33 5.24
CA ILE A 39 -20.39 -23.83 6.62
C ILE A 39 -19.70 -22.47 6.62
N THR A 40 -20.49 -21.40 6.57
CA THR A 40 -19.98 -20.03 6.75
C THR A 40 -19.94 -19.70 8.23
N PHE A 41 -18.74 -19.54 8.78
CA PHE A 41 -18.54 -19.05 10.15
C PHE A 41 -18.54 -17.51 10.18
N GLY A 42 -19.22 -16.90 11.16
CA GLY A 42 -19.23 -15.45 11.38
C GLY A 42 -20.41 -14.70 10.74
N LYS A 43 -20.40 -13.36 10.82
CA LYS A 43 -21.49 -12.46 10.38
C LYS A 43 -22.88 -12.85 10.94
N GLY A 44 -22.94 -13.34 12.18
CA GLY A 44 -24.18 -13.78 12.82
C GLY A 44 -24.56 -15.24 12.55
N LYS A 45 -23.76 -16.00 11.79
CA LYS A 45 -23.90 -17.46 11.66
C LYS A 45 -23.01 -18.16 12.68
N THR A 46 -23.59 -18.54 13.83
CA THR A 46 -22.88 -19.15 14.98
C THR A 46 -23.37 -20.55 15.32
N THR A 47 -24.12 -21.21 14.44
CA THR A 47 -24.60 -22.58 14.66
C THR A 47 -23.43 -23.51 14.94
N ASN A 48 -23.42 -24.10 16.14
CA ASN A 48 -22.39 -25.01 16.68
C ASN A 48 -21.00 -24.40 16.93
N VAL A 49 -20.90 -23.09 17.19
CA VAL A 49 -19.62 -22.45 17.57
C VAL A 49 -19.66 -22.01 19.03
N THR A 50 -18.73 -22.53 19.84
CA THR A 50 -18.48 -22.09 21.22
C THR A 50 -17.29 -21.14 21.23
N VAL A 51 -17.47 -19.93 21.77
CA VAL A 51 -16.39 -18.94 21.92
C VAL A 51 -16.06 -18.76 23.38
N THR A 52 -14.77 -18.84 23.71
CA THR A 52 -14.23 -18.53 25.03
C THR A 52 -13.41 -17.25 24.94
N SER A 53 -13.63 -16.31 25.86
CA SER A 53 -12.87 -15.06 25.96
C SER A 53 -12.24 -14.93 27.35
N SER A 54 -11.10 -14.24 27.44
CA SER A 54 -10.39 -14.00 28.70
C SER A 54 -11.26 -13.21 29.70
N SER A 55 -11.16 -13.54 30.98
CA SER A 55 -11.93 -12.94 32.09
C SER A 55 -11.58 -11.48 32.41
N ASN A 56 -10.56 -10.89 31.77
CA ASN A 56 -10.06 -9.55 32.09
C ASN A 56 -10.94 -8.39 31.57
N ALA A 57 -12.01 -8.65 30.82
CA ALA A 57 -12.91 -7.62 30.32
C ALA A 57 -14.37 -7.94 30.72
N SER A 58 -14.84 -7.30 31.80
CA SER A 58 -16.16 -7.55 32.42
C SER A 58 -17.37 -7.33 31.52
N ASN A 59 -17.21 -6.66 30.37
CA ASN A 59 -18.31 -6.27 29.47
C ASN A 59 -18.17 -6.76 28.01
N GLN A 60 -17.21 -7.64 27.72
CA GLN A 60 -16.96 -8.14 26.36
C GLN A 60 -17.24 -9.64 26.27
N THR A 61 -18.42 -9.98 25.76
CA THR A 61 -18.76 -11.37 25.44
C THR A 61 -18.05 -11.78 24.15
N GLY A 62 -17.20 -12.82 24.20
CA GLY A 62 -16.44 -13.31 23.05
C GLY A 62 -17.31 -13.59 21.81
N ILE A 63 -18.59 -13.92 21.99
CA ILE A 63 -19.54 -14.14 20.90
C ILE A 63 -19.75 -12.92 19.98
N LYS A 64 -19.45 -11.70 20.45
CA LYS A 64 -19.49 -10.47 19.63
C LYS A 64 -18.51 -10.48 18.45
N THR A 65 -17.45 -11.28 18.49
CA THR A 65 -16.51 -11.43 17.36
C THR A 65 -17.09 -12.25 16.21
N LEU A 66 -18.10 -13.09 16.49
CA LEU A 66 -18.80 -13.89 15.49
C LEU A 66 -20.15 -13.28 15.07
N MET A 67 -20.71 -12.40 15.89
CA MET A 67 -21.90 -11.62 15.56
C MET A 67 -21.53 -10.39 14.73
N SER A 68 -22.45 -9.93 13.86
CA SER A 68 -22.25 -8.68 13.13
C SER A 68 -22.10 -7.45 14.06
N SER A 69 -22.46 -7.57 15.34
CA SER A 69 -22.40 -6.54 16.39
C SER A 69 -21.00 -6.35 16.99
N GLY A 70 -20.00 -6.21 16.12
CA GLY A 70 -18.57 -6.32 16.43
C GLY A 70 -17.74 -6.59 15.18
N TYR A 71 -18.41 -6.95 14.07
CA TYR A 71 -17.83 -6.91 12.75
C TYR A 71 -17.49 -5.46 12.41
N LEU A 72 -16.20 -5.25 12.21
CA LEU A 72 -15.62 -4.00 11.79
C LEU A 72 -16.30 -3.58 10.47
N PRO A 73 -16.77 -2.33 10.39
CA PRO A 73 -16.04 -1.19 10.96
C PRO A 73 -16.91 -0.38 11.94
N ASN A 74 -16.66 -0.55 13.24
CA ASN A 74 -17.12 0.44 14.24
C ASN A 74 -16.27 1.71 14.09
N LYS A 75 -16.86 2.90 14.30
CA LYS A 75 -16.18 4.21 14.29
C LYS A 75 -14.85 4.20 15.07
N ASN A 76 -14.75 3.46 16.18
CA ASN A 76 -13.49 3.33 16.93
C ASN A 76 -12.36 2.65 16.13
N ALA A 77 -12.68 1.62 15.36
CA ALA A 77 -11.68 0.93 14.56
C ALA A 77 -11.34 1.69 13.27
N ALA A 78 -12.33 2.33 12.66
CA ALA A 78 -12.10 3.29 11.58
C ALA A 78 -11.14 4.41 12.04
N ALA A 79 -11.39 5.00 13.21
CA ALA A 79 -10.51 6.01 13.81
C ALA A 79 -9.10 5.47 14.08
N ARG A 80 -8.97 4.25 14.64
CA ARG A 80 -7.67 3.61 14.86
C ARG A 80 -6.91 3.42 13.55
N LEU A 81 -7.54 2.84 12.52
CA LEU A 81 -6.93 2.68 11.20
C LEU A 81 -6.45 4.03 10.67
N LEU A 82 -7.33 5.02 10.61
CA LEU A 82 -7.04 6.32 10.03
C LEU A 82 -5.91 7.04 10.79
N SER A 83 -5.83 6.89 12.11
CA SER A 83 -4.71 7.44 12.90
C SER A 83 -3.34 6.85 12.55
N GLN A 84 -3.31 5.62 12.02
CA GLN A 84 -2.07 4.92 11.63
C GLN A 84 -1.76 5.11 10.14
N ALA A 85 -2.81 5.13 9.32
CA ALA A 85 -2.76 5.14 7.86
C ALA A 85 -2.77 6.56 7.25
N THR A 86 -2.98 7.61 8.05
CA THR A 86 -3.03 9.00 7.60
C THR A 86 -2.23 9.91 8.54
N LEU A 87 -2.05 11.17 8.16
CA LEU A 87 -1.42 12.21 8.99
C LEU A 87 -2.45 13.13 9.66
N GLY A 88 -3.74 12.87 9.42
CA GLY A 88 -4.86 13.62 9.93
C GLY A 88 -6.14 13.10 9.28
N THR A 89 -7.24 13.08 10.04
CA THR A 89 -8.53 12.60 9.56
C THR A 89 -9.65 13.45 10.13
N THR A 90 -10.71 13.62 9.35
CA THR A 90 -11.94 14.26 9.84
C THR A 90 -12.91 13.22 10.42
N TYR A 91 -13.91 13.68 11.16
CA TYR A 91 -14.98 12.80 11.63
C TYR A 91 -15.77 12.19 10.48
N ALA A 92 -15.93 12.93 9.37
CA ALA A 92 -16.60 12.44 8.18
C ALA A 92 -15.86 11.25 7.54
N ASP A 93 -14.53 11.28 7.53
CA ASP A 93 -13.71 10.16 7.04
C ASP A 93 -13.88 8.91 7.92
N ILE A 94 -13.92 9.11 9.24
CA ILE A 94 -14.16 8.02 10.20
C ILE A 94 -15.53 7.38 9.96
N GLU A 95 -16.57 8.19 9.73
CA GLU A 95 -17.90 7.71 9.42
C GLU A 95 -17.99 7.02 8.05
N ASN A 96 -17.27 7.54 7.06
CA ASN A 96 -17.15 6.94 5.74
C ASN A 96 -16.54 5.54 5.84
N VAL A 97 -15.39 5.39 6.50
CA VAL A 97 -14.74 4.07 6.70
C VAL A 97 -15.62 3.15 7.55
N ALA A 98 -16.30 3.66 8.57
CA ALA A 98 -17.27 2.93 9.38
C ALA A 98 -18.44 2.36 8.57
N THR A 99 -18.83 3.04 7.50
CA THR A 99 -19.95 2.63 6.65
C THR A 99 -19.48 1.77 5.48
N ASN A 100 -18.36 2.13 4.83
CA ASN A 100 -17.89 1.53 3.58
C ASN A 100 -17.03 0.27 3.77
N GLY A 101 -16.37 0.09 4.91
CA GLY A 101 -15.37 -0.96 5.07
C GLY A 101 -13.94 -0.42 5.05
N ILE A 102 -13.06 -1.08 5.81
CA ILE A 102 -11.62 -0.76 5.84
C ILE A 102 -10.99 -1.16 4.50
N GLU A 103 -11.27 -2.37 4.03
CA GLU A 103 -10.70 -2.94 2.82
C GLU A 103 -11.06 -2.08 1.61
N LYS A 104 -12.34 -1.69 1.50
CA LYS A 104 -12.81 -0.82 0.43
C LYS A 104 -12.15 0.56 0.47
N TRP A 105 -11.92 1.14 1.66
CA TRP A 105 -11.21 2.41 1.79
C TRP A 105 -9.74 2.27 1.37
N VAL A 106 -9.06 1.19 1.77
CA VAL A 106 -7.67 0.93 1.36
C VAL A 106 -7.59 0.78 -0.16
N ASP A 107 -8.46 -0.02 -0.77
CA ASP A 107 -8.50 -0.21 -2.23
C ASP A 107 -8.71 1.12 -2.96
N GLN A 108 -9.59 1.98 -2.45
CA GLN A 108 -9.80 3.33 -2.99
C GLN A 108 -8.54 4.18 -2.88
N GLN A 109 -7.87 4.19 -1.73
CA GLN A 109 -6.65 4.96 -1.51
C GLN A 109 -5.49 4.48 -2.39
N LEU A 110 -5.35 3.17 -2.59
CA LEU A 110 -4.33 2.59 -3.48
C LEU A 110 -4.60 2.93 -4.96
N ALA A 111 -5.87 3.03 -5.35
CA ALA A 111 -6.26 3.35 -6.72
C ALA A 111 -6.21 4.86 -7.05
N MET A 112 -6.16 5.74 -6.05
CA MET A 112 -6.11 7.18 -6.28
C MET A 112 -4.77 7.60 -6.92
N PRO A 113 -4.78 8.42 -7.98
CA PRO A 113 -3.55 9.01 -8.51
C PRO A 113 -2.95 9.98 -7.49
N ASN A 114 -1.65 10.28 -7.62
CA ASN A 114 -1.03 11.34 -6.83
C ASN A 114 -1.78 12.67 -7.07
N SER A 115 -2.41 13.21 -6.03
CA SER A 115 -3.27 14.39 -6.16
C SER A 115 -2.52 15.72 -6.04
N PHE A 116 -1.26 15.70 -5.59
CA PHE A 116 -0.50 16.91 -5.31
C PHE A 116 0.98 16.74 -5.67
N ASN A 117 1.55 17.75 -6.32
CA ASN A 117 2.97 17.81 -6.65
C ASN A 117 3.60 19.03 -5.97
N ILE A 118 4.54 18.78 -5.06
CA ILE A 118 5.15 19.79 -4.19
C ILE A 118 5.97 20.75 -5.04
N THR A 119 6.74 20.24 -6.00
CA THR A 119 7.59 21.05 -6.89
C THR A 119 6.76 22.08 -7.66
N ASN A 120 5.64 21.64 -8.26
CA ASN A 120 4.73 22.53 -9.01
C ASN A 120 4.11 23.59 -8.11
N TYR A 121 3.72 23.23 -6.89
CA TYR A 121 3.17 24.21 -5.94
C TYR A 121 4.21 25.27 -5.56
N ILE A 122 5.46 24.87 -5.33
CA ILE A 122 6.56 25.82 -5.08
C ILE A 122 6.82 26.71 -6.29
N GLN A 123 6.76 26.18 -7.51
CA GLN A 123 6.87 27.00 -8.73
C GLN A 123 5.78 28.06 -8.80
N HIS A 124 4.54 27.73 -8.46
CA HIS A 124 3.44 28.70 -8.39
C HIS A 124 3.69 29.79 -7.34
N LEU A 125 4.14 29.42 -6.13
CA LEU A 125 4.50 30.39 -5.09
C LEU A 125 5.67 31.27 -5.51
N HIS A 126 6.67 30.70 -6.16
CA HIS A 126 7.84 31.43 -6.66
C HIS A 126 7.44 32.44 -7.74
N GLN A 127 6.59 32.04 -8.69
CA GLN A 127 6.02 32.93 -9.71
C GLN A 127 5.23 34.08 -9.06
N ALA A 128 4.37 33.78 -8.09
CA ALA A 128 3.58 34.80 -7.38
C ALA A 128 4.46 35.81 -6.64
N LEU A 129 5.55 35.35 -6.01
CA LEU A 129 6.55 36.22 -5.37
C LEU A 129 7.22 37.13 -6.40
N ALA A 130 7.71 36.57 -7.51
CA ALA A 130 8.36 37.32 -8.57
C ALA A 130 7.43 38.38 -9.16
N ASP A 131 6.16 38.06 -9.42
CA ASP A 131 5.16 39.01 -9.92
C ASP A 131 4.85 40.12 -8.92
N SER A 132 4.76 39.79 -7.63
CA SER A 132 4.56 40.78 -6.57
C SER A 132 5.72 41.78 -6.52
N LEU A 133 6.96 41.29 -6.60
CA LEU A 133 8.17 42.12 -6.63
C LEU A 133 8.29 42.93 -7.93
N ARG A 134 7.82 42.37 -9.05
CA ARG A 134 7.84 43.05 -10.35
C ARG A 134 6.99 44.32 -10.37
N ARG A 135 5.96 44.42 -9.51
CA ARG A 135 5.15 45.64 -9.36
C ARG A 135 5.95 46.83 -8.81
N THR A 136 6.94 46.59 -7.96
CA THR A 136 7.80 47.65 -7.41
C THR A 136 9.12 47.78 -8.16
N ASN A 137 9.62 46.69 -8.73
CA ASN A 137 10.86 46.67 -9.51
C ASN A 137 10.69 45.82 -10.78
N PRO A 138 10.50 46.45 -11.97
CA PRO A 138 10.28 45.74 -13.23
C PRO A 138 11.38 44.77 -13.65
N SER A 139 12.59 44.88 -13.09
CA SER A 139 13.70 43.95 -13.37
C SER A 139 13.55 42.59 -12.69
N LYS A 140 12.61 42.43 -11.74
CA LYS A 140 12.40 41.18 -11.00
C LYS A 140 11.69 40.13 -11.85
N THR A 141 12.27 38.94 -11.87
CA THR A 141 11.84 37.74 -12.59
C THR A 141 12.08 36.50 -11.72
N ILE A 142 11.57 35.33 -12.13
CA ILE A 142 11.88 34.06 -11.45
C ILE A 142 13.38 33.80 -11.36
N ALA A 143 14.16 34.13 -12.40
CA ALA A 143 15.58 33.82 -12.46
C ALA A 143 16.43 34.62 -11.47
N ASN A 144 15.94 35.78 -10.99
CA ASN A 144 16.67 36.67 -10.09
C ASN A 144 15.93 36.92 -8.76
N THR A 145 14.94 36.07 -8.48
CA THR A 145 14.24 35.99 -7.20
C THR A 145 14.62 34.66 -6.57
N ALA A 146 15.02 34.69 -5.30
CA ALA A 146 15.36 33.49 -4.57
C ALA A 146 14.18 33.06 -3.70
N VAL A 147 13.96 31.76 -3.60
CA VAL A 147 13.06 31.13 -2.64
C VAL A 147 13.89 30.32 -1.66
N GLY A 148 13.58 30.41 -0.37
CA GLY A 148 14.29 29.67 0.67
C GLY A 148 13.62 28.34 1.02
N ASP A 149 14.25 27.59 1.91
CA ASP A 149 13.79 26.24 2.27
C ASP A 149 12.39 26.20 2.90
N TYR A 150 11.95 27.28 3.55
CA TYR A 150 10.61 27.34 4.16
C TYR A 150 9.48 27.14 3.13
N PHE A 151 9.72 27.42 1.84
CA PHE A 151 8.74 27.15 0.79
C PHE A 151 8.43 25.65 0.65
N PHE A 152 9.42 24.79 0.91
CA PHE A 152 9.17 23.35 0.98
C PHE A 152 8.20 23.02 2.11
N ASP A 153 8.41 23.57 3.31
CA ASP A 153 7.53 23.29 4.46
C ASP A 153 6.10 23.73 4.17
N VAL A 154 5.92 24.93 3.63
CA VAL A 154 4.61 25.45 3.22
C VAL A 154 3.94 24.55 2.18
N ALA A 155 4.69 24.12 1.15
CA ALA A 155 4.17 23.25 0.10
C ALA A 155 3.84 21.85 0.61
N TRP A 156 4.66 21.29 1.49
CA TRP A 156 4.46 20.00 2.10
C TRP A 156 3.22 19.99 2.99
N PHE A 157 3.05 20.99 3.86
CA PHE A 157 1.84 21.12 4.69
C PHE A 157 0.60 21.34 3.84
N GLN A 158 0.68 22.17 2.80
CA GLN A 158 -0.43 22.38 1.88
C GLN A 158 -0.88 21.06 1.25
N GLY A 159 0.06 20.29 0.69
CA GLY A 159 -0.25 19.00 0.09
C GLY A 159 -0.83 18.04 1.11
N ASN A 160 -0.20 17.91 2.28
CA ASN A 160 -0.65 17.00 3.33
C ASN A 160 -2.08 17.30 3.84
N MET A 161 -2.46 18.56 3.91
CA MET A 161 -3.78 18.98 4.39
C MET A 161 -4.87 18.92 3.31
N THR A 162 -4.53 18.94 2.03
CA THR A 162 -5.50 19.08 0.93
C THR A 162 -5.57 17.89 -0.01
N ALA A 163 -4.57 17.01 0.00
CA ALA A 163 -4.53 15.81 -0.82
C ALA A 163 -5.61 14.80 -0.40
N ALA A 164 -6.24 14.17 -1.40
CA ALA A 164 -7.28 13.16 -1.17
C ALA A 164 -6.69 11.75 -0.91
N ASP A 165 -5.46 11.51 -1.35
CA ASP A 165 -4.71 10.26 -1.24
C ASP A 165 -3.89 10.19 0.06
N LEU A 166 -4.60 10.27 1.19
CA LEU A 166 -4.06 10.29 2.56
C LEU A 166 -3.07 9.15 2.84
N LEU A 167 -3.37 7.94 2.35
CA LEU A 167 -2.49 6.78 2.54
C LEU A 167 -1.14 6.96 1.84
N ARG A 168 -1.13 7.55 0.63
CA ARG A 168 0.10 7.82 -0.12
C ARG A 168 1.01 8.75 0.66
N TRP A 169 0.45 9.81 1.23
CA TRP A 169 1.20 10.77 2.05
C TRP A 169 1.78 10.14 3.31
N ARG A 170 1.04 9.24 3.97
CA ARG A 170 1.56 8.49 5.12
C ARG A 170 2.71 7.56 4.73
N VAL A 171 2.57 6.86 3.60
CA VAL A 171 3.62 5.97 3.09
C VAL A 171 4.85 6.77 2.64
N ALA A 172 4.68 7.87 1.91
CA ALA A 172 5.78 8.74 1.51
C ALA A 172 6.54 9.31 2.72
N LEU A 173 5.84 9.65 3.81
CA LEU A 173 6.50 10.03 5.06
C LEU A 173 7.36 8.88 5.61
N GLY A 174 6.82 7.66 5.70
CA GLY A 174 7.60 6.50 6.14
C GLY A 174 8.81 6.22 5.22
N LEU A 175 8.63 6.36 3.90
CA LEU A 175 9.73 6.24 2.94
C LEU A 175 10.78 7.33 3.13
N SER A 176 10.40 8.54 3.53
CA SER A 176 11.35 9.63 3.79
C SER A 176 12.20 9.42 5.05
N GLU A 177 11.71 8.61 6.00
CA GLU A 177 12.47 8.20 7.19
C GLU A 177 13.44 7.06 6.89
N VAL A 178 13.14 6.22 5.89
CA VAL A 178 14.04 5.16 5.42
C VAL A 178 15.09 5.73 4.47
N PHE A 179 14.66 6.45 3.44
CA PHE A 179 15.51 7.03 2.40
C PHE A 179 15.81 8.50 2.70
N VAL A 180 16.54 8.72 3.79
CA VAL A 180 16.83 10.05 4.33
C VAL A 180 17.71 10.86 3.38
N THR A 181 17.43 12.16 3.28
CA THR A 181 18.28 13.17 2.63
C THR A 181 18.46 14.38 3.56
N SER A 182 19.54 15.14 3.39
CA SER A 182 19.81 16.33 4.20
C SER A 182 19.33 17.62 3.53
N ARG A 183 18.75 18.53 4.33
CA ARG A 183 18.56 19.93 3.93
C ARG A 183 19.89 20.67 3.83
N VAL A 184 20.78 20.41 4.78
CA VAL A 184 22.15 20.92 4.80
C VAL A 184 22.97 20.10 3.81
N SER A 185 23.04 20.55 2.57
CA SER A 185 23.71 19.88 1.46
C SER A 185 24.26 20.89 0.45
N ALA A 186 24.82 20.42 -0.68
CA ALA A 186 25.17 21.33 -1.79
C ALA A 186 23.94 22.05 -2.39
N PHE A 187 22.72 21.63 -2.01
CA PHE A 187 21.47 22.28 -2.36
C PHE A 187 20.85 23.04 -1.16
N ASP A 188 21.67 23.49 -0.22
CA ASP A 188 21.20 24.32 0.90
C ASP A 188 20.45 25.57 0.39
N ASN A 189 19.37 25.93 1.08
CA ASN A 189 18.48 27.03 0.69
C ASN A 189 17.87 26.88 -0.72
N ASN A 190 17.74 25.64 -1.23
CA ASN A 190 17.08 25.32 -2.49
C ASN A 190 15.88 24.38 -2.25
N PRO A 191 14.65 24.93 -2.17
CA PRO A 191 13.46 24.13 -1.90
C PRO A 191 13.10 23.16 -3.04
N TYR A 192 13.64 23.35 -4.26
CA TYR A 192 13.41 22.45 -5.40
C TYR A 192 14.10 21.09 -5.22
N ALA A 193 15.25 21.04 -4.54
CA ALA A 193 15.98 19.79 -4.34
C ALA A 193 15.23 18.84 -3.39
N LEU A 194 14.62 19.39 -2.33
CA LEU A 194 13.83 18.62 -1.38
C LEU A 194 12.45 18.25 -1.95
N SER A 195 11.77 19.19 -2.61
CA SER A 195 10.45 18.94 -3.20
C SER A 195 10.47 17.90 -4.31
N SER A 196 11.43 17.99 -5.25
CA SER A 196 11.56 16.99 -6.31
C SER A 196 11.85 15.59 -5.76
N TYR A 197 12.68 15.49 -4.71
CA TYR A 197 12.95 14.22 -4.06
C TYR A 197 11.70 13.66 -3.38
N TYR A 198 10.95 14.49 -2.66
CA TYR A 198 9.72 14.06 -2.01
C TYR A 198 8.62 13.68 -3.02
N ASP A 199 8.53 14.38 -4.15
CA ASP A 199 7.62 14.03 -5.25
C ASP A 199 7.94 12.62 -5.81
N VAL A 200 9.21 12.23 -5.90
CA VAL A 200 9.60 10.85 -6.25
C VAL A 200 9.05 9.85 -5.23
N LEU A 201 9.10 10.15 -3.93
CA LEU A 201 8.55 9.27 -2.90
C LEU A 201 7.02 9.15 -2.99
N LEU A 202 6.32 10.26 -3.24
CA LEU A 202 4.87 10.27 -3.46
C LEU A 202 4.48 9.43 -4.69
N GLU A 203 5.12 9.67 -5.83
CA GLU A 203 4.85 8.95 -7.08
C GLU A 203 5.10 7.45 -6.94
N ASN A 204 6.12 7.05 -6.17
CA ASN A 204 6.56 5.66 -6.06
C ASN A 204 6.09 4.94 -4.79
N SER A 205 5.21 5.56 -3.99
CA SER A 205 4.75 5.02 -2.69
C SER A 205 4.15 3.61 -2.75
N PHE A 206 3.50 3.25 -3.86
CA PHE A 206 2.86 1.94 -4.04
C PHE A 206 3.54 1.07 -5.11
N THR A 207 4.76 1.45 -5.51
CA THR A 207 5.53 0.71 -6.52
C THR A 207 6.39 -0.38 -5.90
N ASN A 208 7.04 -1.20 -6.73
CA ASN A 208 7.97 -2.19 -6.22
C ASN A 208 9.28 -1.53 -5.74
N TYR A 209 9.90 -2.16 -4.74
CA TYR A 209 11.11 -1.66 -4.09
C TYR A 209 12.28 -1.43 -5.06
N ARG A 210 12.45 -2.30 -6.07
CA ARG A 210 13.50 -2.15 -7.09
C ARG A 210 13.36 -0.84 -7.88
N SER A 211 12.14 -0.51 -8.30
CA SER A 211 11.84 0.70 -9.08
C SER A 211 12.06 1.94 -8.23
N LEU A 212 11.63 1.89 -6.96
CA LEU A 212 11.84 2.98 -6.01
C LEU A 212 13.34 3.26 -5.78
N ILE A 213 14.14 2.23 -5.46
CA ILE A 213 15.60 2.39 -5.30
C ILE A 213 16.24 2.99 -6.54
N GLU A 214 15.84 2.53 -7.74
CA GLU A 214 16.42 3.03 -8.98
C GLU A 214 16.16 4.53 -9.15
N LYS A 215 14.93 4.99 -8.88
CA LYS A 215 14.59 6.41 -8.91
C LYS A 215 15.37 7.22 -7.88
N ILE A 216 15.53 6.70 -6.67
CA ILE A 216 16.31 7.33 -5.60
C ILE A 216 17.80 7.41 -5.98
N THR A 217 18.35 6.32 -6.54
CA THR A 217 19.76 6.23 -6.98
C THR A 217 20.11 7.33 -7.96
N TYR A 218 19.21 7.60 -8.92
CA TYR A 218 19.47 8.61 -9.95
C TYR A 218 18.99 10.02 -9.55
N HIS A 219 18.46 10.21 -8.34
CA HIS A 219 18.02 11.53 -7.91
C HIS A 219 19.21 12.40 -7.46
N PRO A 220 19.35 13.65 -7.95
CA PRO A 220 20.47 14.51 -7.60
C PRO A 220 20.64 14.74 -6.09
N SER A 221 19.54 14.89 -5.35
CA SER A 221 19.56 15.07 -3.89
C SER A 221 20.22 13.89 -3.17
N MET A 222 19.97 12.66 -3.61
CA MET A 222 20.63 11.47 -3.04
C MET A 222 22.10 11.38 -3.46
N ALA A 223 22.40 11.72 -4.71
CA ALA A 223 23.77 11.76 -5.24
C ALA A 223 24.67 12.74 -4.49
N VAL A 224 24.13 13.89 -4.08
CA VAL A 224 24.85 14.84 -3.21
C VAL A 224 24.92 14.31 -1.78
N TYR A 225 23.85 13.74 -1.24
CA TYR A 225 23.79 13.27 0.14
C TYR A 225 24.83 12.17 0.43
N LEU A 226 25.00 11.20 -0.47
CA LEU A 226 25.97 10.11 -0.34
C LEU A 226 27.20 10.29 -1.24
N THR A 227 27.50 11.53 -1.62
CA THR A 227 28.74 11.99 -2.28
C THR A 227 29.14 11.29 -3.58
N TYR A 228 28.24 10.53 -4.20
CA TYR A 228 28.51 9.84 -5.47
C TYR A 228 28.18 10.66 -6.72
N MET A 229 27.79 11.94 -6.56
CA MET A 229 27.66 12.88 -7.66
C MET A 229 29.01 13.02 -8.40
N ASN A 230 29.04 12.72 -9.71
CA ASN A 230 30.25 12.68 -10.53
C ASN A 230 31.31 11.65 -10.10
N ASN A 231 30.90 10.55 -9.43
CA ASN A 231 31.79 9.45 -9.11
C ASN A 231 32.42 8.84 -10.38
N ARG A 232 33.69 8.41 -10.29
CA ARG A 232 34.48 7.90 -11.44
C ARG A 232 35.02 6.52 -11.13
N ALA A 233 35.08 5.68 -12.16
CA ALA A 233 35.75 4.39 -12.07
C ALA A 233 37.26 4.57 -11.79
N THR A 234 37.87 3.53 -11.21
CA THR A 234 39.30 3.52 -10.88
C THR A 234 40.14 3.87 -12.11
N ASN A 235 41.04 4.83 -11.93
CA ASN A 235 42.06 5.18 -12.92
C ASN A 235 43.43 5.12 -12.24
N VAL A 236 44.21 4.09 -12.57
CA VAL A 236 45.52 3.82 -11.96
C VAL A 236 46.55 4.88 -12.33
N ASP A 237 46.50 5.41 -13.56
CA ASP A 237 47.42 6.45 -14.05
C ASP A 237 47.19 7.80 -13.36
N LYS A 238 45.95 8.08 -12.95
CA LYS A 238 45.55 9.30 -12.24
C LYS A 238 45.37 9.12 -10.73
N GLN A 239 45.73 7.94 -10.20
CA GLN A 239 45.51 7.55 -8.79
C GLN A 239 44.11 7.90 -8.26
N THR A 240 43.08 7.75 -9.10
CA THR A 240 41.68 8.04 -8.72
C THR A 240 40.97 6.72 -8.38
N PHE A 241 40.31 6.67 -7.23
CA PHE A 241 39.52 5.52 -6.77
C PHE A 241 38.05 5.92 -6.64
N PRO A 242 37.09 5.00 -6.88
CA PRO A 242 35.67 5.29 -6.79
C PRO A 242 35.23 5.51 -5.34
N ASP A 243 34.24 6.39 -5.15
CA ASP A 243 33.50 6.48 -3.90
C ASP A 243 32.51 5.30 -3.79
N GLU A 244 32.72 4.42 -2.82
CA GLU A 244 31.91 3.22 -2.59
C GLU A 244 30.84 3.44 -1.51
N ASN A 245 30.74 4.65 -0.94
CA ASN A 245 29.82 4.96 0.16
C ASN A 245 28.38 4.60 -0.20
N TYR A 246 27.90 5.03 -1.38
CA TYR A 246 26.54 4.72 -1.82
C TYR A 246 26.24 3.22 -1.91
N ALA A 247 27.17 2.44 -2.46
CA ALA A 247 26.99 0.99 -2.59
C ALA A 247 26.88 0.31 -1.22
N ARG A 248 27.64 0.81 -0.24
CA ARG A 248 27.57 0.35 1.16
C ARG A 248 26.23 0.71 1.79
N GLU A 249 25.81 1.97 1.68
CA GLU A 249 24.58 2.44 2.33
C GLU A 249 23.32 1.82 1.72
N ILE A 250 23.30 1.52 0.41
CA ILE A 250 22.19 0.73 -0.19
C ILE A 250 22.03 -0.62 0.52
N MET A 251 23.14 -1.33 0.74
CA MET A 251 23.07 -2.65 1.36
C MET A 251 22.71 -2.52 2.84
N GLN A 252 23.42 -1.67 3.57
CA GLN A 252 23.34 -1.63 5.03
C GLN A 252 22.16 -0.82 5.57
N LEU A 253 21.90 0.38 5.04
CA LEU A 253 20.85 1.25 5.58
C LEU A 253 19.52 1.03 4.88
N PHE A 254 19.53 0.81 3.56
CA PHE A 254 18.29 0.80 2.81
C PHE A 254 17.71 -0.61 2.61
N SER A 255 18.54 -1.65 2.47
CA SER A 255 18.09 -2.99 2.07
C SER A 255 18.13 -4.05 3.19
N ILE A 256 19.29 -4.64 3.45
CA ILE A 256 19.42 -5.87 4.27
C ILE A 256 19.75 -5.58 5.75
N GLY A 257 20.09 -4.34 6.09
CA GLY A 257 20.55 -4.01 7.43
C GLY A 257 22.05 -4.26 7.62
N LEU A 258 22.57 -3.93 8.80
CA LEU A 258 23.94 -4.24 9.21
C LEU A 258 24.15 -5.74 9.46
N PHE A 259 23.08 -6.44 9.84
CA PHE A 259 23.07 -7.86 10.12
C PHE A 259 22.11 -8.55 9.15
N GLN A 260 22.63 -9.49 8.39
CA GLN A 260 21.80 -10.33 7.53
C GLN A 260 21.01 -11.30 8.41
N LEU A 261 19.70 -11.12 8.47
CA LEU A 261 18.78 -12.04 9.12
C LEU A 261 18.59 -13.29 8.25
N ASN A 262 18.38 -14.43 8.90
CA ASN A 262 17.89 -15.65 8.27
C ASN A 262 16.43 -15.46 7.78
N LEU A 263 15.93 -16.39 6.96
CA LEU A 263 14.58 -16.30 6.39
C LEU A 263 13.45 -16.32 7.43
N ASP A 264 13.73 -16.80 8.64
CA ASP A 264 12.87 -16.81 9.82
C ASP A 264 12.98 -15.52 10.66
N GLY A 265 13.87 -14.59 10.29
CA GLY A 265 14.01 -13.28 10.94
C GLY A 265 14.97 -13.26 12.13
N ASP A 266 15.71 -14.35 12.37
CA ASP A 266 16.79 -14.46 13.38
C ASP A 266 18.19 -14.20 12.78
#